data_AF-A0A972U9N1-F1
#
_entry.id   AF-A0A972U9N1-F1
#
_cell.length_a   1.000
_cell.length_b   1.000
_cell.length_c   1.000
_cell.angle_alpha   90.00
_cell.angle_beta   90.00
_cell.angle_gamma   90.00
#
_symmetry.space_group_name_H-M   'P 1'
#
loop_
_entity.id
_entity.type
_entity.pdbx_description
1 polymer ?
#
loop_
_entity_poly.entity_id
_entity_poly.type
_entity_poly.pdbx_seq_one_letter_code
_entity_poly.pdbx_strand_id
1 'polypeptide(L)'
;MNEFRDDFHWMQRERKGLFPWVADHPWRLLRQMRGPFCDHPFCRHGNENGIELVNHLLHNKSVDNELFDLFIKALIRAEVRFISRFVPQRSHEERLTGNLVSEIDAALFMIKDAFRESAVARYGVAKEIDFFYYDLSRGGRVEKQTGADLGFIVVVDLPDHPFTVRSIVLQAKKCDDRNPSIDLSQLRTLTKNWPHASGYLFYDMSVRRLVSPLVLETTDTLFSKLAEETEKTSQENASLDFNKIMDQGAPLSLYLFNQIVEKGNGAAHDNFAQAFDSFRRPCQQRPNEPDEFNGRLGIVSIGRSISIGVNSDGGLDVKV
;
A
#
# COMPACT_ATOMS: atom_id res chain seq x y z
N MET A 1 2.86 15.72 -16.52
CA MET A 1 3.25 14.29 -16.57
C MET A 1 2.52 13.60 -17.72
N ASN A 2 3.08 13.64 -18.93
CA ASN A 2 2.43 13.05 -20.11
C ASN A 2 2.50 11.51 -20.10
N GLU A 3 3.41 10.93 -19.33
CA GLU A 3 3.74 9.50 -19.31
C GLU A 3 2.59 8.61 -18.82
N PHE A 4 1.70 9.12 -17.96
CA PHE A 4 0.57 8.36 -17.41
C PHE A 4 -0.77 8.70 -18.05
N ARG A 5 -0.76 9.58 -19.06
CA ARG A 5 -1.98 10.16 -19.62
C ARG A 5 -2.96 9.09 -20.11
N ASP A 6 -2.45 8.08 -20.82
CA ASP A 6 -3.30 7.05 -21.42
C ASP A 6 -3.90 6.11 -20.35
N ASP A 7 -3.13 5.76 -19.31
CA ASP A 7 -3.60 4.96 -18.18
C ASP A 7 -4.69 5.71 -17.39
N PHE A 8 -4.50 7.01 -17.14
CA PHE A 8 -5.47 7.85 -16.43
C PHE A 8 -6.73 8.12 -17.26
N HIS A 9 -6.60 8.34 -18.57
CA HIS A 9 -7.76 8.43 -19.46
C HIS A 9 -8.55 7.13 -19.52
N TRP A 10 -7.87 5.96 -19.54
CA TRP A 10 -8.54 4.68 -19.44
C TRP A 10 -9.32 4.57 -18.13
N MET A 11 -8.69 4.88 -16.99
CA MET A 11 -9.35 4.84 -15.68
C MET A 11 -10.61 5.74 -15.65
N GLN A 12 -10.50 6.95 -16.20
CA GLN A 12 -11.60 7.92 -16.28
C GLN A 12 -12.73 7.45 -17.20
N ARG A 13 -12.40 6.96 -18.40
CA ARG A 13 -13.37 6.50 -19.40
C ARG A 13 -14.15 5.29 -18.90
N GLU A 14 -13.45 4.32 -18.30
CA GLU A 14 -14.04 3.08 -17.80
C GLU A 14 -14.69 3.23 -16.41
N ARG A 15 -14.47 4.37 -15.73
CA ARG A 15 -14.91 4.60 -14.33
C ARG A 15 -14.40 3.53 -13.36
N LYS A 16 -13.13 3.15 -13.49
CA LYS A 16 -12.45 2.10 -12.68
C LYS A 16 -11.41 2.70 -11.72
N GLY A 17 -10.70 1.88 -10.96
CA GLY A 17 -9.63 2.35 -10.06
C GLY A 17 -10.21 3.13 -8.89
N LEU A 18 -9.91 4.43 -8.82
CA LEU A 18 -10.38 5.29 -7.72
C LEU A 18 -11.86 5.68 -7.84
N PHE A 19 -12.43 5.68 -9.05
CA PHE A 19 -13.80 6.21 -9.28
C PHE A 19 -14.88 5.47 -8.48
N PRO A 20 -14.93 4.11 -8.44
CA PRO A 20 -15.92 3.42 -7.63
C PRO A 20 -15.77 3.69 -6.13
N TRP A 21 -14.56 3.95 -5.65
CA TRP A 21 -14.29 4.21 -4.24
C TRP A 21 -14.77 5.60 -3.78
N VAL A 22 -14.72 6.60 -4.66
CA VAL A 22 -15.18 7.97 -4.35
C VAL A 22 -16.63 8.24 -4.73
N ALA A 23 -17.29 7.34 -5.45
CA ALA A 23 -18.62 7.57 -6.02
C ALA A 23 -19.66 7.94 -4.95
N ASP A 24 -19.70 7.15 -3.87
CA ASP A 24 -20.69 7.34 -2.80
C ASP A 24 -20.19 8.27 -1.69
N HIS A 25 -18.87 8.46 -1.58
CA HIS A 25 -18.25 9.21 -0.49
C HIS A 25 -17.05 10.08 -0.95
N PRO A 26 -17.28 11.13 -1.78
CA PRO A 26 -16.22 12.00 -2.31
C PRO A 26 -15.33 12.63 -1.24
N TRP A 27 -15.91 12.95 -0.08
CA TRP A 27 -15.20 13.52 1.07
C TRP A 27 -14.07 12.63 1.60
N ARG A 28 -14.07 11.32 1.31
CA ARG A 28 -12.98 10.42 1.71
C ARG A 28 -11.68 10.81 1.03
N LEU A 29 -11.75 11.12 -0.27
CA LEU A 29 -10.58 11.54 -1.02
C LEU A 29 -10.04 12.87 -0.46
N LEU A 30 -10.91 13.81 -0.12
CA LEU A 30 -10.50 15.06 0.54
C LEU A 30 -9.79 14.81 1.87
N ARG A 31 -10.35 13.96 2.75
CA ARG A 31 -9.74 13.65 4.05
C ARG A 31 -8.39 12.96 3.91
N GLN A 32 -8.23 12.11 2.91
CA GLN A 32 -6.96 11.47 2.61
C GLN A 32 -5.97 12.52 2.12
N MET A 33 -6.32 13.33 1.12
CA MET A 33 -5.38 14.28 0.48
C MET A 33 -5.03 15.52 1.31
N ARG A 34 -5.88 15.96 2.25
CA ARG A 34 -5.75 17.28 2.89
C ARG A 34 -5.85 17.26 4.42
N GLY A 35 -5.86 16.08 5.02
CA GLY A 35 -5.91 15.90 6.48
C GLY A 35 -7.25 16.27 7.13
N PRO A 36 -7.37 16.08 8.46
CA PRO A 36 -8.62 16.27 9.21
C PRO A 36 -9.01 17.74 9.46
N PHE A 37 -8.14 18.71 9.19
CA PHE A 37 -8.34 20.14 9.51
C PHE A 37 -8.33 21.04 8.28
N CYS A 38 -8.92 20.58 7.18
CA CYS A 38 -9.12 21.40 5.99
C CYS A 38 -10.18 22.48 6.24
N ASP A 39 -9.74 23.73 6.44
CA ASP A 39 -10.61 24.92 6.56
C ASP A 39 -11.01 25.51 5.19
N HIS A 40 -10.93 24.71 4.13
CA HIS A 40 -11.21 25.13 2.77
C HIS A 40 -12.72 25.14 2.49
N PRO A 41 -13.26 26.11 1.74
CA PRO A 41 -14.66 26.12 1.29
C PRO A 41 -15.16 24.80 0.67
N PHE A 42 -14.28 24.02 0.03
CA PHE A 42 -14.55 22.69 -0.53
C PHE A 42 -14.94 21.65 0.54
N CYS A 43 -14.25 21.66 1.68
CA CYS A 43 -14.56 20.78 2.82
C CYS A 43 -15.87 21.16 3.53
N ARG A 44 -16.48 22.32 3.21
CA ARG A 44 -17.71 22.85 3.83
C ARG A 44 -18.98 22.63 2.98
N HIS A 45 -18.86 22.16 1.74
CA HIS A 45 -20.00 22.01 0.83
C HIS A 45 -20.12 20.56 0.37
N GLY A 46 -21.05 19.80 0.98
CA GLY A 46 -21.30 18.37 0.74
C GLY A 46 -21.87 17.99 -0.64
N ASN A 47 -21.54 18.74 -1.71
CA ASN A 47 -22.03 18.53 -3.08
C ASN A 47 -20.90 18.28 -4.09
N GLU A 48 -19.72 17.85 -3.62
CA GLU A 48 -18.60 17.63 -4.53
C GLU A 48 -18.76 16.38 -5.37
N ASN A 49 -18.48 16.53 -6.66
CA ASN A 49 -18.48 15.44 -7.62
C ASN A 49 -17.18 14.64 -7.47
N GLY A 50 -17.24 13.41 -6.95
CA GLY A 50 -16.06 12.55 -6.77
C GLY A 50 -15.23 12.37 -8.05
N ILE A 51 -15.86 12.49 -9.22
CA ILE A 51 -15.18 12.47 -10.51
C ILE A 51 -14.22 13.64 -10.67
N GLU A 52 -14.65 14.84 -10.28
CA GLU A 52 -13.83 16.06 -10.39
C GLU A 52 -12.65 16.01 -9.43
N LEU A 53 -12.85 15.47 -8.22
CA LEU A 53 -11.78 15.28 -7.26
C LEU A 53 -10.72 14.30 -7.77
N VAL A 54 -11.14 13.17 -8.35
CA VAL A 54 -10.19 12.22 -8.96
C VAL A 54 -9.48 12.88 -10.14
N ASN A 55 -10.19 13.60 -11.01
CA ASN A 55 -9.53 14.31 -12.13
C ASN A 55 -8.53 15.36 -11.63
N HIS A 56 -8.86 16.08 -10.55
CA HIS A 56 -7.92 17.00 -9.93
C HIS A 56 -6.69 16.25 -9.42
N LEU A 57 -6.87 15.12 -8.74
CA LEU A 57 -5.77 14.28 -8.27
C LEU A 57 -4.81 13.87 -9.40
N LEU A 58 -5.36 13.49 -10.56
CA LEU A 58 -4.57 12.97 -11.68
C LEU A 58 -3.89 14.05 -12.50
N HIS A 59 -4.54 15.20 -12.68
CA HIS A 59 -4.12 16.21 -13.66
C HIS A 59 -3.50 17.46 -13.03
N ASN A 60 -3.81 17.75 -11.76
CA ASN A 60 -3.30 18.92 -11.06
C ASN A 60 -2.32 18.52 -9.96
N LYS A 61 -1.58 19.50 -9.46
CA LYS A 61 -0.78 19.34 -8.25
C LYS A 61 -1.73 19.19 -7.06
N SER A 62 -1.60 18.07 -6.36
CA SER A 62 -2.58 17.69 -5.32
C SER A 62 -2.02 17.76 -3.91
N VAL A 63 -0.70 17.84 -3.80
CA VAL A 63 0.06 18.04 -2.56
C VAL A 63 1.13 19.12 -2.78
N ASP A 64 1.52 19.82 -1.72
CA ASP A 64 2.44 20.96 -1.82
C ASP A 64 3.85 20.56 -2.28
N ASN A 65 4.29 19.36 -1.91
CA ASN A 65 5.55 18.79 -2.35
C ASN A 65 5.37 18.04 -3.68
N GLU A 66 5.94 18.58 -4.76
CA GLU A 66 5.81 17.98 -6.10
C GLU A 66 6.39 16.56 -6.17
N LEU A 67 7.41 16.24 -5.37
CA LEU A 67 7.98 14.89 -5.31
C LEU A 67 6.97 13.86 -4.80
N PHE A 68 6.15 14.24 -3.81
CA PHE A 68 5.05 13.39 -3.35
C PHE A 68 3.92 13.31 -4.36
N ASP A 69 3.63 14.38 -5.11
CA ASP A 69 2.65 14.35 -6.18
C ASP A 69 3.04 13.36 -7.29
N LEU A 70 4.33 13.35 -7.69
CA LEU A 70 4.90 12.36 -8.62
C LEU A 70 4.74 10.94 -8.06
N PHE A 71 5.14 10.73 -6.80
CA PHE A 71 5.07 9.43 -6.13
C PHE A 71 3.64 8.87 -6.10
N ILE A 72 2.66 9.65 -5.63
CA ILE A 72 1.26 9.23 -5.54
C ILE A 72 0.73 8.86 -6.92
N LYS A 73 1.00 9.69 -7.95
CA LYS A 73 0.54 9.44 -9.31
C LYS A 73 1.17 8.18 -9.92
N ALA A 74 2.44 7.90 -9.62
CA ALA A 74 3.07 6.65 -10.01
C ALA A 74 2.38 5.44 -9.36
N LEU A 75 2.07 5.51 -8.07
CA LEU A 75 1.33 4.43 -7.40
C LEU A 75 -0.08 4.24 -7.96
N ILE A 76 -0.82 5.32 -8.24
CA ILE A 76 -2.14 5.23 -8.88
C ILE A 76 -2.04 4.58 -10.25
N ARG A 77 -1.04 4.96 -11.06
CA ARG A 77 -0.79 4.33 -12.36
C ARG A 77 -0.49 2.85 -12.22
N ALA A 78 0.29 2.45 -11.21
CA ALA A 78 0.57 1.05 -10.93
C ALA A 78 -0.72 0.27 -10.63
N GLU A 79 -1.59 0.80 -9.77
CA GLU A 79 -2.89 0.20 -9.48
C GLU A 79 -3.77 0.08 -10.72
N VAL A 80 -3.85 1.12 -11.55
CA VAL A 80 -4.65 1.14 -12.79
C VAL A 80 -4.19 0.06 -13.76
N ARG A 81 -2.88 -0.11 -13.95
CA ARG A 81 -2.36 -1.17 -14.81
C ARG A 81 -2.54 -2.54 -14.19
N PHE A 82 -2.40 -2.64 -12.88
CA PHE A 82 -2.65 -3.88 -12.16
C PHE A 82 -4.09 -4.37 -12.37
N ILE A 83 -5.09 -3.53 -12.10
CA ILE A 83 -6.51 -3.89 -12.21
C ILE A 83 -6.96 -4.07 -13.66
N SER A 84 -6.38 -3.36 -14.61
CA SER A 84 -6.75 -3.50 -16.03
C SER A 84 -6.18 -4.76 -16.68
N ARG A 85 -4.98 -5.19 -16.27
CA ARG A 85 -4.25 -6.28 -16.94
C ARG A 85 -4.32 -7.60 -16.21
N PHE A 86 -4.16 -7.60 -14.89
CA PHE A 86 -3.90 -8.83 -14.14
C PHE A 86 -5.11 -9.34 -13.35
N VAL A 87 -5.91 -8.45 -12.77
CA VAL A 87 -7.14 -8.85 -12.06
C VAL A 87 -8.11 -9.66 -12.96
N PRO A 88 -8.35 -9.30 -14.24
CA PRO A 88 -9.23 -10.08 -15.11
C PRO A 88 -8.76 -11.52 -15.37
N GLN A 89 -7.46 -11.79 -15.17
CA GLN A 89 -6.89 -13.13 -15.34
C GLN A 89 -7.21 -14.08 -14.18
N ARG A 90 -7.78 -13.57 -13.07
CA ARG A 90 -8.24 -14.37 -11.90
C ARG A 90 -7.17 -15.30 -11.32
N SER A 91 -5.92 -14.84 -11.31
CA SER A 91 -4.81 -15.56 -10.70
C SER A 91 -4.98 -15.74 -9.18
N HIS A 92 -4.14 -16.56 -8.57
CA HIS A 92 -4.01 -16.64 -7.11
C HIS A 92 -3.50 -15.32 -6.51
N GLU A 93 -3.88 -15.04 -5.26
CA GLU A 93 -3.48 -13.86 -4.48
C GLU A 93 -1.98 -13.60 -4.60
N GLU A 94 -1.19 -14.64 -4.35
CA GLU A 94 0.27 -14.63 -4.44
C GLU A 94 0.80 -14.02 -5.76
N ARG A 95 0.27 -14.51 -6.89
CA ARG A 95 0.66 -14.04 -8.22
C ARG A 95 0.14 -12.63 -8.51
N LEU A 96 -1.05 -12.29 -8.01
CA LEU A 96 -1.60 -10.94 -8.12
C LEU A 96 -0.73 -9.94 -7.35
N THR A 97 -0.31 -10.28 -6.14
CA THR A 97 0.61 -9.48 -5.33
C THR A 97 1.95 -9.27 -6.04
N GLY A 98 2.52 -10.32 -6.64
CA GLY A 98 3.73 -10.19 -7.47
C GLY A 98 3.55 -9.21 -8.64
N ASN A 99 2.45 -9.32 -9.39
CA ASN A 99 2.17 -8.41 -10.51
C ASN A 99 1.96 -6.96 -10.05
N LEU A 100 1.29 -6.74 -8.91
CA LEU A 100 1.11 -5.41 -8.33
C LEU A 100 2.47 -4.77 -7.99
N VAL A 101 3.34 -5.53 -7.33
CA VAL A 101 4.71 -5.09 -6.99
C VAL A 101 5.50 -4.73 -8.26
N SER A 102 5.42 -5.54 -9.32
CA SER A 102 6.08 -5.23 -10.59
C SER A 102 5.54 -3.96 -11.26
N GLU A 103 4.23 -3.69 -11.18
CA GLU A 103 3.68 -2.44 -11.73
C GLU A 103 4.04 -1.21 -10.89
N ILE A 104 4.24 -1.37 -9.57
CA ILE A 104 4.77 -0.30 -8.70
C ILE A 104 6.21 0.03 -9.09
N ASP A 105 7.08 -0.98 -9.19
CA ASP A 105 8.48 -0.81 -9.64
C ASP A 105 8.54 -0.07 -10.99
N ALA A 106 7.80 -0.58 -11.99
CA ALA A 106 7.77 0.02 -13.32
C ALA A 106 7.26 1.47 -13.31
N ALA A 107 6.26 1.80 -12.48
CA ALA A 107 5.73 3.15 -12.38
C ALA A 107 6.71 4.12 -11.71
N LEU A 108 7.37 3.69 -10.64
CA LEU A 108 8.37 4.50 -9.94
C LEU A 108 9.61 4.72 -10.81
N PHE A 109 10.02 3.70 -11.58
CA PHE A 109 11.10 3.83 -12.55
C PHE A 109 10.81 4.93 -13.60
N MET A 110 9.57 5.00 -14.10
CA MET A 110 9.18 5.99 -15.13
C MET A 110 9.33 7.44 -14.67
N ILE A 111 9.16 7.73 -13.37
CA ILE A 111 9.22 9.10 -12.86
C ILE A 111 10.59 9.51 -12.36
N LYS A 112 11.63 8.65 -12.43
CA LYS A 112 12.95 8.94 -11.83
C LYS A 112 13.55 10.26 -12.32
N ASP A 113 13.50 10.53 -13.62
CA ASP A 113 14.09 11.74 -14.19
C ASP A 113 13.29 12.99 -13.81
N ALA A 114 11.96 12.96 -13.96
CA ALA A 114 11.09 14.04 -13.50
C ALA A 114 11.25 14.31 -11.99
N PHE A 115 11.41 13.26 -11.18
CA PHE A 115 11.64 13.38 -9.74
C PHE A 115 12.96 14.08 -9.43
N ARG A 116 14.06 13.70 -10.11
CA ARG A 116 15.37 14.36 -9.96
C ARG A 116 15.30 15.83 -10.37
N GLU A 117 14.67 16.14 -11.49
CA GLU A 117 14.50 17.51 -11.99
C GLU A 117 13.72 18.37 -10.99
N SER A 118 12.57 17.89 -10.51
CA SER A 118 11.77 18.57 -9.48
C SER A 118 12.53 18.73 -8.17
N ALA A 119 13.37 17.76 -7.79
CA ALA A 119 14.18 17.85 -6.58
C ALA A 119 15.27 18.93 -6.69
N VAL A 120 15.97 19.01 -7.83
CA VAL A 120 16.95 20.07 -8.09
C VAL A 120 16.26 21.43 -8.08
N ALA A 121 15.10 21.56 -8.73
CA ALA A 121 14.35 22.81 -8.77
C ALA A 121 13.89 23.25 -7.36
N ARG A 122 13.51 22.31 -6.49
CA ARG A 122 13.00 22.61 -5.15
C ARG A 122 14.09 22.81 -4.10
N TYR A 123 15.13 21.98 -4.10
CA TYR A 123 16.14 21.93 -3.03
C TYR A 123 17.55 22.35 -3.48
N GLY A 124 17.78 22.57 -4.78
CA GLY A 124 19.11 22.83 -5.34
C GLY A 124 20.02 21.61 -5.37
N VAL A 125 19.52 20.42 -5.01
CA VAL A 125 20.28 19.17 -5.01
C VAL A 125 19.43 18.04 -5.58
N ALA A 126 20.04 17.16 -6.36
CA ALA A 126 19.37 15.98 -6.89
C ALA A 126 18.96 15.04 -5.75
N LYS A 127 17.74 14.53 -5.85
CA LYS A 127 17.21 13.48 -4.98
C LYS A 127 16.68 12.36 -5.87
N GLU A 128 16.69 11.15 -5.33
CA GLU A 128 16.30 9.93 -6.05
C GLU A 128 14.99 9.39 -5.51
N ILE A 129 14.23 8.72 -6.36
CA ILE A 129 13.17 7.81 -5.95
C ILE A 129 13.53 6.43 -6.46
N ASP A 130 13.42 5.42 -5.61
CA ASP A 130 13.85 4.08 -5.96
C ASP A 130 12.96 3.01 -5.33
N PHE A 131 12.92 1.86 -5.99
CA PHE A 131 12.16 0.70 -5.58
C PHE A 131 13.01 -0.55 -5.64
N PHE A 132 12.92 -1.38 -4.60
CA PHE A 132 13.53 -2.69 -4.61
C PHE A 132 12.54 -3.74 -4.12
N TYR A 133 12.51 -4.87 -4.81
CA TYR A 133 11.71 -6.03 -4.44
C TYR A 133 12.62 -7.15 -3.95
N TYR A 134 12.29 -7.67 -2.77
CA TYR A 134 12.98 -8.80 -2.18
C TYR A 134 11.99 -9.91 -1.84
N ASP A 135 12.20 -11.09 -2.43
CA ASP A 135 11.40 -12.27 -2.14
C ASP A 135 12.01 -13.04 -0.96
N LEU A 136 11.36 -12.98 0.20
CA LEU A 136 11.76 -13.72 1.40
C LEU A 136 11.19 -15.14 1.40
N SER A 137 10.32 -15.49 0.44
CA SER A 137 9.75 -16.83 0.31
C SER A 137 10.79 -17.85 -0.21
N ARG A 138 11.70 -18.28 0.66
CA ARG A 138 12.73 -19.29 0.34
C ARG A 138 12.46 -20.60 1.07
N GLY A 139 12.33 -21.69 0.31
CA GLY A 139 12.47 -23.06 0.82
C GLY A 139 11.19 -23.79 1.24
N GLY A 140 10.01 -23.41 0.74
CA GLY A 140 8.78 -24.16 0.99
C GLY A 140 8.25 -24.12 2.44
N ARG A 141 8.76 -23.19 3.26
CA ARG A 141 8.12 -22.84 4.54
C ARG A 141 6.72 -22.29 4.23
N VAL A 142 5.72 -22.74 4.99
CA VAL A 142 4.32 -22.54 4.64
C VAL A 142 3.90 -21.11 4.99
N GLU A 143 3.67 -20.25 3.98
CA GLU A 143 3.07 -18.89 4.10
C GLU A 143 1.86 -18.85 5.06
N LYS A 144 1.13 -19.97 5.20
CA LYS A 144 -0.01 -20.11 6.11
C LYS A 144 0.31 -19.80 7.58
N GLN A 145 1.55 -19.98 8.04
CA GLN A 145 1.92 -19.76 9.45
C GLN A 145 2.15 -18.28 9.79
N THR A 146 2.59 -17.48 8.82
CA THR A 146 2.98 -16.08 9.02
C THR A 146 1.79 -15.14 8.90
N GLY A 147 0.79 -15.57 8.12
CA GLY A 147 -0.45 -14.85 7.90
C GLY A 147 -0.31 -13.59 7.05
N ALA A 148 0.83 -13.37 6.36
CA ALA A 148 1.08 -12.19 5.54
C ALA A 148 1.71 -12.52 4.17
N ASP A 149 1.28 -11.83 3.12
CA ASP A 149 1.76 -12.04 1.75
C ASP A 149 2.74 -10.96 1.27
N LEU A 150 2.62 -9.73 1.82
CA LEU A 150 3.36 -8.55 1.36
C LEU A 150 3.78 -7.65 2.54
N GLY A 151 5.03 -7.23 2.56
CA GLY A 151 5.54 -6.18 3.41
C GLY A 151 5.95 -4.98 2.58
N PHE A 152 5.78 -3.78 3.12
CA PHE A 152 6.40 -2.56 2.59
C PHE A 152 7.33 -1.96 3.63
N ILE A 153 8.50 -1.52 3.19
CA ILE A 153 9.34 -0.55 3.90
C ILE A 153 9.31 0.75 3.11
N VAL A 154 8.97 1.86 3.75
CA VAL A 154 8.98 3.19 3.16
C VAL A 154 10.03 4.02 3.89
N VAL A 155 11.00 4.52 3.14
CA VAL A 155 12.04 5.44 3.60
C VAL A 155 11.81 6.81 2.97
N VAL A 156 11.77 7.86 3.78
CA VAL A 156 11.65 9.24 3.32
C VAL A 156 12.82 10.06 3.86
N ASP A 157 13.60 10.65 2.96
CA ASP A 157 14.74 11.52 3.27
C ASP A 157 14.76 12.76 2.34
N LEU A 158 13.78 13.64 2.55
CA LEU A 158 13.66 14.93 1.86
C LEU A 158 14.04 16.07 2.81
N PRO A 159 14.68 17.16 2.33
CA PRO A 159 15.13 18.25 3.21
C PRO A 159 14.03 18.97 3.99
N ASP A 160 12.80 18.96 3.48
CA ASP A 160 11.63 19.62 4.07
C ASP A 160 10.67 18.64 4.77
N HIS A 161 11.08 17.39 4.96
CA HIS A 161 10.28 16.35 5.60
C HIS A 161 11.10 15.63 6.68
N PRO A 162 10.51 15.25 7.83
CA PRO A 162 11.20 14.42 8.81
C PRO A 162 11.72 13.12 8.19
N PHE A 163 12.98 12.78 8.48
CA PHE A 163 13.52 11.48 8.12
C PHE A 163 12.64 10.38 8.73
N THR A 164 12.13 9.51 7.88
CA THR A 164 11.13 8.51 8.29
C THR A 164 11.49 7.16 7.71
N VAL A 165 11.52 6.14 8.57
CA VAL A 165 11.52 4.74 8.16
C VAL A 165 10.32 4.07 8.81
N ARG A 166 9.44 3.54 7.97
CA ARG A 166 8.21 2.88 8.41
C ARG A 166 8.01 1.57 7.66
N SER A 167 7.37 0.61 8.31
CA SER A 167 6.98 -0.62 7.65
C SER A 167 5.55 -1.03 7.95
N ILE A 168 4.95 -1.73 6.99
CA ILE A 168 3.63 -2.35 7.14
C ILE A 168 3.64 -3.76 6.54
N VAL A 169 2.81 -4.62 7.12
CA VAL A 169 2.57 -5.98 6.68
C VAL A 169 1.12 -6.14 6.20
N LEU A 170 0.92 -6.75 5.05
CA LEU A 170 -0.38 -6.90 4.41
C LEU A 170 -0.62 -8.36 4.04
N GLN A 171 -1.79 -8.87 4.40
CA GLN A 171 -2.32 -10.11 3.86
C GLN A 171 -3.18 -9.80 2.65
N ALA A 172 -2.84 -10.35 1.48
CA ALA A 172 -3.65 -10.18 0.31
C ALA A 172 -4.86 -11.11 0.35
N LYS A 173 -6.02 -10.60 -0.08
CA LYS A 173 -7.24 -11.38 -0.25
C LYS A 173 -7.98 -10.93 -1.49
N LYS A 174 -8.40 -11.88 -2.31
CA LYS A 174 -9.40 -11.59 -3.34
C LYS A 174 -10.75 -11.32 -2.70
N CYS A 175 -11.47 -10.37 -3.25
CA CYS A 175 -12.86 -10.12 -2.93
C CYS A 175 -13.67 -10.09 -4.22
N ASP A 176 -14.87 -10.64 -4.16
CA ASP A 176 -15.88 -10.48 -5.20
C ASP A 176 -17.16 -9.91 -4.55
N ASP A 177 -18.23 -9.81 -5.33
CA ASP A 177 -19.51 -9.33 -4.83
C ASP A 177 -20.18 -10.32 -3.83
N ARG A 178 -19.55 -11.47 -3.56
CA ARG A 178 -20.05 -12.52 -2.65
C ARG A 178 -19.17 -12.57 -1.42
N ASN A 179 -19.37 -11.60 -0.53
CA ASN A 179 -18.81 -11.53 0.82
C ASN A 179 -17.41 -12.16 1.01
N PRO A 180 -16.32 -11.42 0.81
CA PRO A 180 -14.98 -11.94 1.00
C PRO A 180 -14.80 -12.60 2.37
N SER A 181 -14.13 -13.75 2.41
CA SER A 181 -13.86 -14.46 3.65
C SER A 181 -12.40 -14.33 4.06
N ILE A 182 -12.18 -14.12 5.36
CA ILE A 182 -10.84 -14.09 5.96
C ILE A 182 -10.68 -15.24 6.95
N ASP A 183 -9.47 -15.79 6.99
CA ASP A 183 -9.05 -16.76 7.99
C ASP A 183 -8.73 -16.02 9.30
N LEU A 184 -9.39 -16.42 10.37
CA LEU A 184 -9.29 -15.77 11.68
C LEU A 184 -7.98 -16.10 12.40
N SER A 185 -7.39 -17.26 12.12
CA SER A 185 -6.05 -17.58 12.61
C SER A 185 -5.00 -16.66 12.00
N GLN A 186 -5.12 -16.36 10.69
CA GLN A 186 -4.25 -15.38 10.03
C GLN A 186 -4.41 -13.98 10.61
N LEU A 187 -5.66 -13.53 10.82
CA LEU A 187 -5.93 -12.23 11.46
C LEU A 187 -5.28 -12.14 12.86
N ARG A 188 -5.42 -13.19 13.68
CA ARG A 188 -4.81 -13.25 15.02
C ARG A 188 -3.29 -13.17 14.94
N THR A 189 -2.67 -13.93 14.05
CA THR A 189 -1.22 -13.92 13.84
C THR A 189 -0.72 -12.54 13.39
N LEU A 190 -1.38 -11.92 12.41
CA LEU A 190 -1.05 -10.57 11.95
C LEU A 190 -1.10 -9.55 13.08
N THR A 191 -2.21 -9.49 13.81
CA THR A 191 -2.42 -8.53 14.89
C THR A 191 -1.44 -8.74 16.04
N LYS A 192 -1.11 -10.00 16.35
CA LYS A 192 -0.13 -10.35 17.40
C LYS A 192 1.29 -9.96 17.00
N ASN A 193 1.70 -10.27 15.78
CA ASN A 193 3.09 -10.12 15.34
C ASN A 193 3.40 -8.68 14.91
N TRP A 194 2.39 -7.96 14.40
CA TRP A 194 2.52 -6.62 13.83
C TRP A 194 1.40 -5.70 14.33
N PRO A 195 1.37 -5.41 15.66
CA PRO A 195 0.34 -4.56 16.23
C PRO A 195 0.44 -3.15 15.63
N HIS A 196 -0.67 -2.61 15.14
CA HIS A 196 -0.74 -1.28 14.50
C HIS A 196 0.11 -1.11 13.23
N ALA A 197 0.67 -2.20 12.69
CA ALA A 197 1.50 -2.22 11.49
C ALA A 197 1.10 -3.35 10.54
N SER A 198 -0.17 -3.79 10.61
CA SER A 198 -0.72 -4.83 9.76
C SER A 198 -2.08 -4.46 9.18
N GLY A 199 -2.40 -5.07 8.05
CA GLY A 199 -3.69 -4.92 7.39
C GLY A 199 -3.98 -6.03 6.39
N TYR A 200 -5.14 -5.90 5.75
CA TYR A 200 -5.52 -6.71 4.60
C TYR A 200 -5.49 -5.86 3.33
N LEU A 201 -4.97 -6.43 2.25
CA LEU A 201 -4.94 -5.87 0.91
C LEU A 201 -5.97 -6.61 0.04
N PHE A 202 -7.08 -5.95 -0.25
CA PHE A 202 -8.19 -6.54 -0.98
C PHE A 202 -8.09 -6.26 -2.49
N TYR A 203 -8.21 -7.31 -3.29
CA TYR A 203 -8.28 -7.23 -4.75
C TYR A 203 -9.72 -7.47 -5.23
N ASP A 204 -10.36 -6.43 -5.76
CA ASP A 204 -11.70 -6.53 -6.33
C ASP A 204 -11.68 -7.30 -7.65
N MET A 205 -12.20 -8.52 -7.61
CA MET A 205 -12.27 -9.43 -8.75
C MET A 205 -13.49 -9.18 -9.64
N SER A 206 -14.36 -8.21 -9.29
CA SER A 206 -15.50 -7.84 -10.11
C SER A 206 -15.06 -7.01 -11.31
N VAL A 207 -15.02 -7.63 -12.50
CA VAL A 207 -14.60 -7.00 -13.77
C VAL A 207 -15.43 -5.75 -14.13
N ARG A 208 -16.66 -5.66 -13.60
CA ARG A 208 -17.55 -4.51 -13.78
C ARG A 208 -17.09 -3.29 -12.99
N ARG A 209 -16.57 -3.48 -11.77
CA ARG A 209 -16.17 -2.41 -10.87
C ARG A 209 -14.67 -2.14 -10.94
N LEU A 210 -13.83 -3.16 -10.75
CA LEU A 210 -12.36 -3.06 -10.72
C LEU A 210 -11.90 -1.83 -9.94
N VAL A 211 -12.19 -1.79 -8.65
CA VAL A 211 -11.64 -0.74 -7.77
C VAL A 211 -10.14 -0.95 -7.57
N SER A 212 -9.40 0.14 -7.31
CA SER A 212 -8.00 0.07 -6.87
C SER A 212 -7.86 -0.88 -5.67
N PRO A 213 -6.71 -1.58 -5.50
CA PRO A 213 -6.45 -2.41 -4.33
C PRO A 213 -6.70 -1.64 -3.03
N LEU A 214 -7.52 -2.20 -2.14
CA LEU A 214 -7.94 -1.53 -0.91
C LEU A 214 -7.18 -2.08 0.29
N VAL A 215 -6.66 -1.20 1.12
CA VAL A 215 -6.02 -1.53 2.38
C VAL A 215 -6.98 -1.26 3.53
N LEU A 216 -7.15 -2.23 4.42
CA LEU A 216 -7.86 -2.09 5.68
C LEU A 216 -6.95 -2.56 6.83
N GLU A 217 -6.64 -1.66 7.77
CA GLU A 217 -5.76 -1.98 8.90
C GLU A 217 -6.43 -2.95 9.87
N THR A 218 -5.67 -3.85 10.50
CA THR A 218 -6.19 -4.82 11.48
C THR A 218 -6.77 -4.16 12.73
N THR A 219 -6.41 -2.91 13.00
CA THR A 219 -6.94 -2.07 14.07
C THR A 219 -8.29 -1.44 13.73
N ASP A 220 -8.76 -1.59 12.49
CA ASP A 220 -10.07 -1.09 12.09
C ASP A 220 -11.20 -1.75 12.90
N THR A 221 -12.28 -0.98 13.09
CA THR A 221 -13.43 -1.42 13.90
C THR A 221 -14.07 -2.70 13.37
N LEU A 222 -13.99 -2.95 12.07
CA LEU A 222 -14.48 -4.15 11.44
C LEU A 222 -13.76 -5.40 11.96
N PHE A 223 -12.43 -5.38 12.04
CA PHE A 223 -11.66 -6.52 12.53
C PHE A 223 -11.69 -6.64 14.05
N SER A 224 -11.74 -5.52 14.77
CA SER A 224 -11.86 -5.53 16.23
C SER A 224 -13.13 -6.27 16.69
N LYS A 225 -14.26 -6.02 16.03
CA LYS A 225 -15.53 -6.73 16.32
C LYS A 225 -15.45 -8.21 15.96
N LEU A 226 -14.81 -8.55 14.84
CA LEU A 226 -14.65 -9.94 14.41
C LEU A 226 -13.74 -10.73 15.35
N ALA A 227 -12.70 -10.11 15.90
CA ALA A 227 -11.84 -10.71 16.91
C ALA A 227 -12.65 -11.05 18.19
N GLU A 228 -13.50 -10.14 18.66
CA GLU A 228 -14.36 -10.35 19.83
C GLU A 228 -15.44 -11.43 19.63
N GLU A 229 -16.02 -11.50 18.42
CA GLU A 229 -17.04 -12.50 18.09
C GLU A 229 -16.47 -13.92 17.97
N THR A 230 -15.21 -14.03 17.53
CA THR A 230 -14.55 -15.33 17.25
C THR A 230 -13.83 -15.92 18.44
N GLU A 231 -13.67 -15.19 19.54
CA GLU A 231 -13.36 -15.80 20.84
C GLU A 231 -14.56 -16.57 21.41
N LYS A 232 -15.78 -16.26 20.95
CA LYS A 232 -17.03 -16.88 21.41
C LYS A 232 -17.51 -18.02 20.51
N THR A 233 -17.11 -18.02 19.24
CA THR A 233 -17.49 -19.04 18.25
C THR A 233 -16.25 -19.80 17.77
N SER A 234 -16.29 -21.13 17.73
CA SER A 234 -15.20 -21.96 17.18
C SER A 234 -15.08 -21.87 15.65
N GLN A 235 -15.36 -20.71 15.07
CA GLN A 235 -15.31 -20.47 13.63
C GLN A 235 -13.86 -20.22 13.18
N GLU A 236 -13.47 -20.85 12.08
CA GLU A 236 -12.14 -20.68 11.47
C GLU A 236 -12.10 -19.50 10.49
N ASN A 237 -13.25 -19.15 9.91
CA ASN A 237 -13.36 -18.10 8.90
C ASN A 237 -14.48 -17.11 9.24
N ALA A 238 -14.26 -15.84 8.92
CA ALA A 238 -15.28 -14.80 8.96
C ALA A 238 -15.62 -14.30 7.56
N SER A 239 -16.90 -14.01 7.34
CA SER A 239 -17.42 -13.40 6.12
C SER A 239 -17.48 -11.89 6.29
N LEU A 240 -16.94 -11.13 5.35
CA LEU A 240 -16.93 -9.68 5.34
C LEU A 240 -17.92 -9.14 4.31
N ASP A 241 -18.53 -8.00 4.61
CA ASP A 241 -19.32 -7.25 3.64
C ASP A 241 -18.39 -6.38 2.80
N PHE A 242 -18.39 -6.58 1.47
CA PHE A 242 -17.56 -5.82 0.56
C PHE A 242 -17.86 -4.31 0.62
N ASN A 243 -19.10 -3.91 0.84
CA ASN A 243 -19.45 -2.49 0.98
C ASN A 243 -18.77 -1.88 2.22
N LYS A 244 -18.69 -2.64 3.33
CA LYS A 244 -17.94 -2.19 4.51
C LYS A 244 -16.43 -2.08 4.26
N ILE A 245 -15.87 -2.93 3.40
CA ILE A 245 -14.47 -2.83 2.96
C ILE A 245 -14.27 -1.58 2.10
N MET A 246 -15.15 -1.30 1.15
CA MET A 246 -15.15 -0.05 0.38
C MET A 246 -15.29 1.17 1.29
N ASP A 247 -16.05 1.03 2.38
CA ASP A 247 -16.36 2.13 3.27
C ASP A 247 -15.24 2.54 4.21
N GLN A 248 -14.49 1.57 4.70
CA GLN A 248 -13.43 1.78 5.68
C GLN A 248 -12.03 1.68 5.06
N GLY A 249 -11.89 0.96 3.95
CA GLY A 249 -10.62 0.77 3.26
C GLY A 249 -10.18 1.99 2.47
N ALA A 250 -8.87 2.11 2.26
CA ALA A 250 -8.26 3.13 1.42
C ALA A 250 -7.49 2.49 0.25
N PRO A 251 -7.53 3.07 -0.97
CA PRO A 251 -6.67 2.66 -2.07
C PRO A 251 -5.21 2.62 -1.63
N LEU A 252 -4.44 1.59 -2.02
CA LEU A 252 -3.06 1.36 -1.59
C LEU A 252 -2.17 2.60 -1.79
N SER A 253 -2.32 3.30 -2.91
CA SER A 253 -1.62 4.54 -3.26
C SER A 253 -1.86 5.64 -2.21
N LEU A 254 -3.12 5.89 -1.87
CA LEU A 254 -3.52 6.87 -0.85
C LEU A 254 -3.18 6.39 0.56
N TYR A 255 -3.19 5.08 0.80
CA TYR A 255 -2.82 4.48 2.07
C TYR A 255 -1.32 4.67 2.35
N LEU A 256 -0.46 4.25 1.43
CA LEU A 256 1.00 4.38 1.56
C LEU A 256 1.42 5.83 1.71
N PHE A 257 0.81 6.75 0.97
CA PHE A 257 1.11 8.16 1.14
C PHE A 257 0.56 8.74 2.46
N ASN A 258 -0.76 8.73 2.67
CA ASN A 258 -1.34 9.49 3.78
C ASN A 258 -1.16 8.82 5.13
N GLN A 259 -1.21 7.50 5.20
CA GLN A 259 -1.10 6.80 6.47
C GLN A 259 0.37 6.59 6.83
N ILE A 260 1.20 6.15 5.88
CA ILE A 260 2.60 5.80 6.19
C ILE A 260 3.53 7.01 6.08
N VAL A 261 3.47 7.80 5.00
CA VAL A 261 4.36 8.96 4.81
C VAL A 261 3.93 10.14 5.68
N GLU A 262 2.68 10.59 5.58
CA GLU A 262 2.23 11.85 6.22
C GLU A 262 1.86 11.67 7.70
N LYS A 263 1.09 10.63 8.04
CA LYS A 263 0.63 10.40 9.44
C LYS A 263 1.59 9.55 10.27
N GLY A 264 2.55 8.90 9.62
CA GLY A 264 3.55 8.06 10.30
C GLY A 264 3.00 6.77 10.90
N ASN A 265 1.86 6.26 10.43
CA ASN A 265 1.33 4.93 10.78
C ASN A 265 2.30 3.82 10.37
N GLY A 266 2.08 2.63 10.90
CA GLY A 266 2.95 1.48 10.70
C GLY A 266 4.05 1.39 11.77
N ALA A 267 4.90 0.38 11.64
CA ALA A 267 5.99 0.15 12.58
C ALA A 267 7.10 1.17 12.33
N ALA A 268 7.47 1.91 13.37
CA ALA A 268 8.57 2.87 13.35
C ALA A 268 9.93 2.20 13.52
N HIS A 269 10.90 2.65 12.73
CA HIS A 269 12.29 2.19 12.81
C HIS A 269 13.23 3.40 12.83
N ASP A 270 14.36 3.25 13.49
CA ASP A 270 15.38 4.31 13.57
C ASP A 270 16.17 4.42 12.25
N ASN A 271 16.28 3.33 11.50
CA ASN A 271 16.98 3.26 10.23
C ASN A 271 16.50 2.09 9.36
N PHE A 272 16.93 2.10 8.10
CA PHE A 272 16.58 1.06 7.13
C PHE A 272 17.04 -0.34 7.56
N ALA A 273 18.24 -0.48 8.13
CA ALA A 273 18.77 -1.79 8.51
C ALA A 273 17.89 -2.46 9.58
N GLN A 274 17.43 -1.70 10.58
CA GLN A 274 16.49 -2.17 11.59
C GLN A 274 15.15 -2.60 10.97
N ALA A 275 14.63 -1.81 10.03
CA ALA A 275 13.39 -2.15 9.32
C ALA A 275 13.56 -3.43 8.50
N PHE A 276 14.65 -3.57 7.74
CA PHE A 276 14.93 -4.75 6.94
C PHE A 276 15.16 -5.99 7.81
N ASP A 277 15.85 -5.83 8.94
CA ASP A 277 16.05 -6.88 9.93
C ASP A 277 14.75 -7.35 10.56
N SER A 278 13.72 -6.50 10.72
CA SER A 278 12.44 -6.95 11.29
C SER A 278 11.74 -7.98 10.40
N PHE A 279 11.97 -7.92 9.08
CA PHE A 279 11.47 -8.91 8.11
C PHE A 279 12.43 -10.10 7.92
N ARG A 280 13.74 -9.91 8.17
CA ARG A 280 14.77 -10.95 7.99
C ARG A 280 15.05 -11.78 9.23
N ARG A 281 14.80 -11.25 10.42
CA ARG A 281 15.14 -11.94 11.66
C ARG A 281 14.37 -13.25 11.68
N PRO A 282 15.07 -14.39 11.78
CA PRO A 282 14.39 -15.61 12.17
C PRO A 282 13.76 -15.28 13.51
N CYS A 283 12.44 -15.36 13.60
CA CYS A 283 11.84 -15.55 14.91
C CYS A 283 12.41 -16.87 15.39
N GLN A 284 13.40 -16.79 16.26
CA GLN A 284 14.12 -17.95 16.74
C GLN A 284 13.07 -18.86 17.36
N GLN A 285 13.19 -20.16 17.11
CA GLN A 285 12.31 -21.23 17.59
C GLN A 285 12.27 -21.31 19.13
N ARG A 286 11.84 -20.25 19.80
CA ARG A 286 11.37 -20.29 21.17
C ARG A 286 9.89 -20.60 21.07
N PRO A 287 9.36 -21.51 21.91
CA PRO A 287 7.96 -21.93 21.86
C PRO A 287 6.91 -20.82 22.11
N ASN A 288 7.34 -19.56 22.24
CA ASN A 288 6.51 -18.37 22.47
C ASN A 288 6.87 -17.18 21.55
N GLU A 289 7.81 -17.32 20.61
CA GLU A 289 8.14 -16.24 19.66
C GLU A 289 7.29 -16.37 18.39
N PRO A 290 6.91 -15.24 17.75
CA PRO A 290 6.06 -15.22 16.55
C PRO A 290 6.67 -16.03 15.40
N ASP A 291 5.91 -16.44 14.38
CA ASP A 291 6.50 -17.09 13.20
C ASP A 291 7.23 -16.06 12.30
N GLU A 292 8.27 -16.50 11.59
CA GLU A 292 9.06 -15.66 10.65
C GLU A 292 8.16 -15.01 9.59
N PHE A 293 8.42 -13.76 9.18
CA PHE A 293 7.79 -13.24 7.96
C PHE A 293 8.32 -14.00 6.74
N ASN A 294 7.42 -14.60 5.97
CA ASN A 294 7.75 -15.41 4.81
C ASN A 294 6.92 -14.97 3.61
N GLY A 295 7.15 -13.73 3.15
CA GLY A 295 6.37 -13.14 2.07
C GLY A 295 7.22 -12.22 1.19
N ARG A 296 6.54 -11.40 0.41
CA ARG A 296 7.15 -10.44 -0.52
C ARG A 296 7.50 -9.16 0.21
N LEU A 297 8.67 -8.57 -0.03
CA LEU A 297 9.04 -7.28 0.57
C LEU A 297 9.28 -6.25 -0.53
N GLY A 298 8.43 -5.23 -0.59
CA GLY A 298 8.63 -4.02 -1.39
C GLY A 298 9.33 -2.95 -0.56
N ILE A 299 10.37 -2.33 -1.11
CA ILE A 299 11.14 -1.27 -0.45
C ILE A 299 11.04 -0.03 -1.32
N VAL A 300 10.44 1.03 -0.78
CA VAL A 300 10.29 2.33 -1.43
C VAL A 300 11.23 3.31 -0.74
N SER A 301 12.13 3.93 -1.49
CA SER A 301 12.99 5.02 -1.00
C SER A 301 12.65 6.31 -1.72
N ILE A 302 12.30 7.36 -0.96
CA ILE A 302 11.99 8.70 -1.44
C ILE A 302 13.06 9.64 -0.89
N GLY A 303 13.95 10.11 -1.76
CA GLY A 303 15.05 11.00 -1.40
C GLY A 303 16.45 10.36 -1.45
N ARG A 304 16.55 9.03 -1.56
CA ARG A 304 17.82 8.29 -1.68
C ARG A 304 17.72 7.15 -2.68
N SER A 305 18.84 6.81 -3.31
CA SER A 305 18.95 5.59 -4.12
C SER A 305 19.07 4.36 -3.22
N ILE A 306 18.61 3.22 -3.71
CA ILE A 306 18.83 1.94 -3.06
C ILE A 306 20.11 1.33 -3.62
N SER A 307 21.06 1.01 -2.75
CA SER A 307 22.30 0.32 -3.12
C SER A 307 22.20 -1.15 -2.78
N ILE A 308 22.44 -2.01 -3.78
CA ILE A 308 22.40 -3.47 -3.62
C ILE A 308 23.82 -4.01 -3.81
N GLY A 309 24.33 -4.65 -2.76
CA GLY A 309 25.58 -5.39 -2.75
C GLY A 309 25.36 -6.88 -2.51
N VAL A 310 26.43 -7.65 -2.69
CA VAL A 310 26.49 -9.06 -2.26
C VAL A 310 27.38 -9.12 -1.03
N ASN A 311 26.88 -9.68 0.06
CA ASN A 311 27.69 -9.87 1.26
C ASN A 311 28.65 -11.07 1.10
N SER A 312 29.61 -11.20 2.01
CA SER A 312 30.65 -12.25 1.98
C SER A 312 30.09 -13.67 1.90
N ASP A 313 28.84 -13.86 2.33
CA ASP A 313 28.19 -15.15 2.46
C ASP A 313 27.27 -15.45 1.25
N GLY A 314 27.29 -14.62 0.21
CA GLY A 314 26.49 -14.75 -1.01
C GLY A 314 25.03 -14.31 -0.88
N GLY A 315 24.64 -13.71 0.24
CA GLY A 315 23.37 -13.04 0.46
C GLY A 315 23.36 -11.60 -0.07
N LEU A 316 22.16 -11.01 -0.16
CA LEU A 316 21.98 -9.61 -0.58
C LEU A 316 22.18 -8.65 0.60
N ASP A 317 23.01 -7.63 0.39
CA ASP A 317 23.20 -6.46 1.27
C ASP A 317 22.47 -5.28 0.63
N VAL A 318 21.38 -4.82 1.25
CA VAL A 318 20.57 -3.72 0.74
C VAL A 318 20.81 -2.52 1.65
N LYS A 319 21.08 -1.34 1.07
CA LYS A 319 21.30 -0.09 1.79
C LYS A 319 20.49 1.03 1.17
N VAL A 320 20.06 1.97 2.01
CA VAL A 320 19.30 3.17 1.64
C VAL A 320 19.96 4.40 2.25
#